data_AF-A0A6H3F3D7-F1
#
_entry.id   AF-A0A6H3F3D7-F1
#
_cell.length_a   1.000
_cell.length_b   1.000
_cell.length_c   1.000
_cell.angle_alpha   90.00
_cell.angle_beta   90.00
_cell.angle_gamma   90.00
#
_symmetry.space_group_name_H-M   'P 1'
#
loop_
_entity.id
_entity.type
_entity.pdbx_description
1 polymer ?
#
loop_
_entity_poly.entity_id
_entity_poly.type
_entity_poly.pdbx_seq_one_letter_code
_entity_poly.pdbx_strand_id
1 'polypeptide(L)'
;MNRSTPDSFADLPPLDYAYAHERTQATTGYFSCLPPASLSFDAALDRLEAAPYDDFLHLHLLRLLGKNRPAELRQLAARCADATDGTCPRPALAALLRECALLLPGLEDLDAALTPTARAAALAATPAVYLRAAAQPDFAASAAWSALFRANICEHHPLPRWGEADVPSLFAEARVRAALEAMAAQAGELRRQHVLLAANSGPAWQRPPAQETFLRAQDALMEAGLVEGREMRHEASLAPIALLRGWRVDVAVRNGAVRHTLRGAATAYGRGLSLAAARASCAMEIVERASAYVSVEEGGAAADDCGGPVVGRIAQRKNALPLVRARLSELRAQGREALDPNSLPLEAPYTDFPLHWLSAHDSGGATVLVPAQAVFLFCNLDEPALFVAGGSTGLASGNTPEEAKVAALTEIAERDAEAVTPYSRTRCFCLRSRDPRLQALLDDYAACGVRVQFQDLTTELGLPVYQSFVLGPDGAVVRATGAHLCGPRAALAALTETPWPYSPVRSAPPRPSGPGLAGLPVRDLEDLPDLSLPSPAAELRLLESVLEAQGRRPLYVDLTRADLDLPVVRALVPGLALTSEWERFSRPGLRLFARYLATAG
;
A
#
# COMPACT_ATOMS: atom_id res chain seq x y z
N MET A 1 13.82 16.02 33.85
CA MET A 1 15.26 15.73 34.10
C MET A 1 15.87 15.33 32.77
N ASN A 2 16.71 16.20 32.21
CA ASN A 2 17.49 15.95 31.00
C ASN A 2 18.40 14.74 31.22
N ARG A 3 18.08 13.60 30.61
CA ARG A 3 19.10 12.62 30.25
C ARG A 3 19.61 13.01 28.88
N SER A 4 20.81 13.58 28.89
CA SER A 4 21.72 13.63 27.75
C SER A 4 21.71 12.27 27.04
N THR A 5 21.30 12.28 25.78
CA THR A 5 21.51 11.18 24.84
C THR A 5 23.01 10.87 24.77
N PRO A 6 23.44 9.61 24.90
CA PRO A 6 24.83 9.28 24.61
C PRO A 6 25.05 9.46 23.09
N ASP A 7 25.79 10.50 22.72
CA ASP A 7 26.31 10.79 21.37
C ASP A 7 27.37 9.76 20.90
N SER A 8 27.07 8.48 21.07
CA SER A 8 27.96 7.38 20.66
C SER A 8 27.12 6.27 20.06
N PHE A 9 26.47 6.56 18.93
CA PHE A 9 26.15 5.50 17.97
C PHE A 9 27.50 4.96 17.49
N ALA A 10 27.94 3.84 18.07
CA ALA A 10 29.12 3.14 17.61
C ALA A 10 28.98 2.91 16.10
N ASP A 11 30.08 3.06 15.34
CA ASP A 11 30.16 2.81 13.90
C ASP A 11 29.84 1.33 13.61
N LEU A 12 28.54 0.97 13.65
CA LEU A 12 28.10 -0.35 13.25
C LEU A 12 28.43 -0.50 11.77
N PRO A 13 29.13 -1.57 11.38
CA PRO A 13 29.41 -1.81 9.97
C PRO A 13 28.08 -1.98 9.22
N PRO A 14 27.97 -1.54 7.96
CA PRO A 14 26.77 -1.77 7.16
C PRO A 14 26.41 -3.27 7.08
N LEU A 15 25.12 -3.61 7.15
CA LEU A 15 24.67 -4.99 6.94
C LEU A 15 24.22 -5.21 5.50
N ASP A 16 24.68 -6.28 4.87
CA ASP A 16 24.32 -6.62 3.49
C ASP A 16 23.12 -7.57 3.47
N TYR A 17 21.95 -7.06 3.10
CA TYR A 17 20.74 -7.87 2.92
C TYR A 17 20.62 -8.39 1.49
N ALA A 18 20.14 -9.62 1.37
CA ALA A 18 19.67 -10.19 0.11
C ALA A 18 18.15 -10.00 -0.02
N TYR A 19 17.71 -9.50 -1.18
CA TYR A 19 16.32 -9.45 -1.59
C TYR A 19 15.91 -10.82 -2.14
N ALA A 20 15.16 -11.58 -1.34
CA ALA A 20 14.77 -12.95 -1.67
C ALA A 20 13.25 -13.08 -1.80
N HIS A 21 12.79 -13.78 -2.85
CA HIS A 21 11.38 -14.16 -2.99
C HIS A 21 11.03 -15.32 -2.06
N GLU A 22 10.03 -15.15 -1.19
CA GLU A 22 9.37 -16.26 -0.49
C GLU A 22 8.18 -16.74 -1.33
N ARG A 23 8.10 -18.06 -1.56
CA ARG A 23 6.93 -18.66 -2.24
C ARG A 23 5.86 -18.97 -1.21
N THR A 24 4.73 -18.26 -1.27
CA THR A 24 3.48 -18.70 -0.63
C THR A 24 2.42 -18.97 -1.70
N GLN A 25 1.41 -19.78 -1.34
CA GLN A 25 0.40 -20.32 -2.27
C GLN A 25 -0.68 -19.30 -2.71
N ALA A 26 -0.62 -18.05 -2.23
CA ALA A 26 -1.51 -16.97 -2.65
C ALA A 26 -0.73 -16.00 -3.55
N THR A 27 -1.39 -15.51 -4.58
CA THR A 27 -0.87 -14.87 -5.80
C THR A 27 -0.12 -13.54 -5.63
N THR A 28 0.31 -13.18 -4.42
CA THR A 28 1.19 -12.04 -4.11
C THR A 28 2.50 -12.58 -3.53
N GLY A 29 3.58 -12.47 -4.30
CA GLY A 29 4.90 -12.90 -3.83
C GLY A 29 5.36 -12.05 -2.64
N TYR A 30 5.47 -12.65 -1.47
CA TYR A 30 6.11 -12.00 -0.33
C TYR A 30 7.63 -12.03 -0.55
N PHE A 31 8.33 -10.93 -0.26
CA PHE A 31 9.79 -10.87 -0.32
C PHE A 31 10.37 -10.77 1.09
N SER A 32 11.65 -11.07 1.21
CA SER A 32 12.36 -11.06 2.48
C SER A 32 13.72 -10.44 2.33
N CYS A 33 14.05 -9.55 3.25
CA CYS A 33 15.39 -8.98 3.40
C CYS A 33 16.20 -9.91 4.31
N LEU A 34 17.03 -10.77 3.73
CA LEU A 34 17.78 -11.78 4.48
C LEU A 34 19.17 -11.25 4.82
N PRO A 35 19.60 -11.21 6.10
CA PRO A 35 20.97 -10.86 6.45
C PRO A 35 21.96 -11.94 5.96
N PRO A 36 23.28 -11.69 6.02
CA PRO A 36 24.27 -12.67 5.60
C PRO A 36 24.11 -13.99 6.37
N ALA A 37 24.15 -15.13 5.66
CA ALA A 37 23.99 -16.45 6.29
C ALA A 37 25.04 -16.79 7.36
N SER A 38 26.17 -16.07 7.37
CA SER A 38 27.21 -16.18 8.40
C SER A 38 26.87 -15.48 9.71
N LEU A 39 25.83 -14.62 9.74
CA LEU A 39 25.41 -13.90 10.94
C LEU A 39 24.62 -14.85 11.85
N SER A 40 25.19 -15.20 13.01
CA SER A 40 24.52 -16.06 13.99
C SER A 40 23.34 -15.33 14.67
N PHE A 41 22.43 -16.09 15.29
CA PHE A 41 21.30 -15.53 16.03
C PHE A 41 21.74 -14.54 17.13
N ASP A 42 22.71 -14.91 17.97
CA ASP A 42 23.16 -14.02 19.05
C ASP A 42 23.86 -12.76 18.52
N ALA A 43 24.64 -12.87 17.42
CA ALA A 43 25.28 -11.71 16.79
C ALA A 43 24.26 -10.79 16.11
N ALA A 44 23.24 -11.35 15.47
CA ALA A 44 22.11 -10.59 14.92
C ALA A 44 21.33 -9.91 16.04
N LEU A 45 21.10 -10.59 17.16
CA LEU A 45 20.42 -10.01 18.32
C LEU A 45 21.25 -8.87 18.94
N ASP A 46 22.55 -9.06 19.18
CA ASP A 46 23.44 -8.00 19.66
C ASP A 46 23.40 -6.77 18.74
N ARG A 47 23.36 -6.99 17.42
CA ARG A 47 23.21 -5.91 16.44
C ARG A 47 21.86 -5.22 16.54
N LEU A 48 20.75 -5.96 16.66
CA LEU A 48 19.42 -5.38 16.82
C LEU A 48 19.31 -4.59 18.14
N GLU A 49 19.92 -5.05 19.24
CA GLU A 49 19.95 -4.28 20.50
C GLU A 49 20.69 -2.94 20.32
N ALA A 50 21.69 -2.87 19.44
CA ALA A 50 22.42 -1.64 19.13
C ALA A 50 21.72 -0.75 18.09
N ALA A 51 20.89 -1.33 17.22
CA ALA A 51 20.10 -0.65 16.19
C ALA A 51 18.64 -1.16 16.21
N PRO A 52 17.85 -0.80 17.24
CA PRO A 52 16.54 -1.42 17.50
C PRO A 52 15.48 -1.14 16.44
N TYR A 53 15.73 -0.18 15.54
CA TYR A 53 14.81 0.17 14.47
C TYR A 53 15.21 -0.41 13.10
N ASP A 54 16.17 -1.34 13.05
CA ASP A 54 16.41 -2.13 11.84
C ASP A 54 15.26 -3.15 11.64
N ASP A 55 14.23 -2.73 10.92
CA ASP A 55 13.01 -3.52 10.68
C ASP A 55 13.31 -4.83 9.92
N PHE A 56 14.28 -4.81 8.99
CA PHE A 56 14.68 -6.00 8.25
C PHE A 56 15.29 -7.07 9.18
N LEU A 57 16.19 -6.68 10.08
CA LEU A 57 16.78 -7.60 11.05
C LEU A 57 15.74 -8.09 12.07
N HIS A 58 14.87 -7.19 12.52
CA HIS A 58 13.79 -7.49 13.45
C HIS A 58 12.83 -8.55 12.88
N LEU A 59 12.32 -8.34 11.67
CA LEU A 59 11.45 -9.31 10.98
C LEU A 59 12.14 -10.65 10.71
N HIS A 60 13.44 -10.64 10.39
CA HIS A 60 14.22 -11.86 10.23
C HIS A 60 14.32 -12.66 11.55
N LEU A 61 14.68 -12.00 12.65
CA LEU A 61 14.80 -12.62 13.97
C LEU A 61 13.44 -13.11 14.49
N LEU A 62 12.37 -12.35 14.27
CA LEU A 62 11.00 -12.75 14.60
C LEU A 62 10.61 -14.04 13.90
N ARG A 63 10.94 -14.17 12.61
CA ARG A 63 10.70 -15.41 11.83
C ARG A 63 11.55 -16.58 12.28
N LEU A 64 12.79 -16.36 12.73
CA LEU A 64 13.63 -17.41 13.31
C LEU A 64 13.03 -17.90 14.63
N LEU A 65 12.67 -16.98 15.52
CA LEU A 65 12.05 -17.30 16.81
C LEU A 65 10.71 -18.03 16.64
N GLY A 66 9.93 -17.68 15.63
CA GLY A 66 8.68 -18.38 15.31
C GLY A 66 8.82 -19.85 14.92
N LYS A 67 10.04 -20.33 14.63
CA LYS A 67 10.34 -21.74 14.35
C LYS A 67 10.78 -22.52 15.60
N ASN A 68 11.05 -21.84 16.72
CA ASN A 68 11.55 -22.45 17.94
C ASN A 68 10.41 -23.08 18.76
N ARG A 69 10.76 -24.01 19.65
CA ARG A 69 9.78 -24.61 20.56
C ARG A 69 9.39 -23.60 21.65
N PRO A 70 8.14 -23.65 22.16
CA PRO A 70 7.71 -22.78 23.27
C PRO A 70 8.62 -22.82 24.51
N ALA A 71 9.21 -23.98 24.81
CA ALA A 71 10.15 -24.12 25.94
C ALA A 71 11.45 -23.32 25.74
N GLU A 72 11.97 -23.28 24.52
CA GLU A 72 13.19 -22.55 24.15
C GLU A 72 12.95 -21.04 24.23
N LEU A 73 11.79 -20.56 23.77
CA LEU A 73 11.39 -19.15 23.88
C LEU A 73 11.27 -18.69 25.34
N ARG A 74 10.74 -19.54 26.23
CA ARG A 74 10.68 -19.25 27.67
C ARG A 74 12.06 -19.16 28.32
N GLN A 75 13.02 -19.97 27.88
CA GLN A 75 14.40 -19.86 28.35
C GLN A 75 15.04 -18.53 27.92
N LEU A 76 14.73 -18.05 26.70
CA LEU A 76 15.17 -16.74 26.23
C LEU A 76 14.57 -15.58 27.04
N ALA A 77 13.33 -15.71 27.52
CA ALA A 77 12.69 -14.69 28.35
C ALA A 77 13.49 -14.38 29.63
N ALA A 78 14.18 -15.38 30.20
CA ALA A 78 15.04 -15.17 31.37
C ALA A 78 16.23 -14.23 31.09
N ARG A 79 16.68 -14.09 29.83
CA ARG A 79 17.74 -13.16 29.42
C ARG A 79 17.28 -11.69 29.41
N CYS A 80 15.98 -11.44 29.50
CA CYS A 80 15.39 -10.10 29.42
C CYS A 80 15.34 -9.37 30.77
N ALA A 81 15.77 -10.00 31.86
CA ALA A 81 15.77 -9.40 33.19
C ALA A 81 17.15 -9.53 33.82
N ASP A 82 17.68 -8.41 34.32
CA ASP A 82 18.86 -8.45 35.18
C ASP A 82 18.44 -8.85 36.60
N ALA A 83 19.06 -9.90 37.13
CA ALA A 83 18.74 -10.44 38.45
C ALA A 83 19.18 -9.53 39.62
N THR A 84 20.05 -8.55 39.36
CA THR A 84 20.67 -7.70 40.38
C THR A 84 19.93 -6.39 40.60
N ASP A 85 19.45 -5.74 39.53
CA ASP A 85 18.81 -4.42 39.60
C ASP A 85 17.41 -4.37 38.96
N GLY A 86 16.94 -5.48 38.37
CA GLY A 86 15.61 -5.59 37.76
C GLY A 86 15.46 -4.81 36.44
N THR A 87 16.57 -4.34 35.85
CA THR A 87 16.57 -3.69 34.54
C THR A 87 16.38 -4.71 33.42
N CYS A 88 16.15 -4.21 32.19
CA CYS A 88 16.03 -5.05 30.99
C CYS A 88 17.30 -4.89 30.15
N PRO A 89 18.27 -5.83 30.23
CA PRO A 89 19.51 -5.75 29.46
C PRO A 89 19.31 -6.09 27.97
N ARG A 90 18.17 -6.69 27.61
CA ARG A 90 17.84 -7.17 26.26
C ARG A 90 16.45 -6.69 25.80
N PRO A 91 16.25 -5.37 25.63
CA PRO A 91 14.94 -4.82 25.30
C PRO A 91 14.44 -5.22 23.90
N ALA A 92 15.32 -5.37 22.89
CA ALA A 92 14.90 -5.85 21.57
C ALA A 92 14.51 -7.35 21.61
N LEU A 93 15.22 -8.18 22.38
CA LEU A 93 14.76 -9.57 22.62
C LEU A 93 13.39 -9.59 23.30
N ALA A 94 13.18 -8.74 24.30
CA ALA A 94 11.88 -8.63 24.97
C ALA A 94 10.78 -8.23 23.97
N ALA A 95 11.04 -7.29 23.06
CA ALA A 95 10.12 -6.93 21.97
C ALA A 95 9.77 -8.13 21.09
N LEU A 96 10.78 -8.84 20.57
CA LEU A 96 10.60 -10.01 19.72
C LEU A 96 9.75 -11.10 20.40
N LEU A 97 10.01 -11.40 21.67
CA LEU A 97 9.26 -12.41 22.42
C LEU A 97 7.80 -12.01 22.64
N ARG A 98 7.54 -10.73 22.93
CA ARG A 98 6.16 -10.22 23.05
C ARG A 98 5.42 -10.28 21.73
N GLU A 99 6.10 -9.99 20.63
CA GLU A 99 5.51 -10.09 19.29
C GLU A 99 5.28 -11.55 18.88
N CYS A 100 6.17 -12.48 19.21
CA CYS A 100 5.90 -13.91 19.08
C CYS A 100 4.65 -14.31 19.86
N ALA A 101 4.51 -13.86 21.11
CA ALA A 101 3.33 -14.14 21.95
C ALA A 101 2.03 -13.62 21.33
N LEU A 102 2.12 -12.48 20.62
CA LEU A 102 0.98 -11.82 20.00
C LEU A 102 0.60 -12.42 18.63
N LEU A 103 1.59 -12.78 17.82
CA LEU A 103 1.42 -13.16 16.42
C LEU A 103 1.26 -14.66 16.21
N LEU A 104 1.82 -15.48 17.08
CA LEU A 104 1.89 -16.93 16.89
C LEU A 104 0.91 -17.66 17.83
N PRO A 105 0.00 -18.50 17.31
CA PRO A 105 -0.92 -19.28 18.13
C PRO A 105 -0.20 -20.19 19.13
N GLY A 106 -0.70 -20.29 20.36
CA GLY A 106 -0.18 -21.19 21.39
C GLY A 106 1.03 -20.64 22.17
N LEU A 107 1.41 -19.38 21.95
CA LEU A 107 2.46 -18.67 22.68
C LEU A 107 1.93 -17.52 23.56
N GLU A 108 0.62 -17.45 23.81
CA GLU A 108 -0.04 -16.33 24.49
C GLU A 108 0.55 -16.08 25.90
N ASP A 109 0.91 -17.14 26.62
CA ASP A 109 1.50 -17.07 27.96
C ASP A 109 2.96 -16.56 27.98
N LEU A 110 3.61 -16.42 26.82
CA LEU A 110 5.02 -16.00 26.75
C LEU A 110 5.20 -14.55 27.23
N ASP A 111 4.22 -13.66 26.99
CA ASP A 111 4.27 -12.28 27.52
C ASP A 111 4.24 -12.25 29.05
N ALA A 112 3.54 -13.20 29.68
CA ALA A 112 3.48 -13.33 31.14
C ALA A 112 4.80 -13.79 31.76
N ALA A 113 5.68 -14.43 30.98
CA ALA A 113 7.01 -14.85 31.43
C ALA A 113 8.01 -13.68 31.52
N LEU A 114 7.69 -12.51 30.97
CA LEU A 114 8.53 -11.31 31.03
C LEU A 114 8.21 -10.45 32.26
N THR A 115 9.25 -9.84 32.83
CA THR A 115 9.08 -8.89 33.95
C THR A 115 8.34 -7.63 33.49
N PRO A 116 7.65 -6.90 34.40
CA PRO A 116 7.05 -5.61 34.07
C PRO A 116 8.03 -4.62 33.43
N THR A 117 9.28 -4.56 33.91
CA THR A 117 10.35 -3.73 33.35
C THR A 117 10.68 -4.13 31.92
N ALA A 118 10.85 -5.42 31.64
CA ALA A 118 11.13 -5.92 30.30
C ALA A 118 9.99 -5.61 29.32
N ARG A 119 8.74 -5.75 29.77
CA ARG A 119 7.56 -5.40 28.95
C ARG A 119 7.51 -3.91 28.61
N ALA A 120 7.86 -3.03 29.55
CA ALA A 120 7.93 -1.59 29.31
C ALA A 120 9.06 -1.23 28.34
N ALA A 121 10.24 -1.83 28.52
CA ALA A 121 11.41 -1.57 27.67
C ALA A 121 11.20 -2.04 26.22
N ALA A 122 10.53 -3.18 26.02
CA ALA A 122 10.19 -3.72 24.71
C ALA A 122 9.46 -2.73 23.79
N LEU A 123 8.56 -1.90 24.32
CA LEU A 123 7.80 -0.95 23.51
C LEU A 123 8.68 0.15 22.90
N ALA A 124 9.76 0.53 23.59
CA ALA A 124 10.71 1.53 23.11
C ALA A 124 11.73 0.96 22.11
N ALA A 125 11.94 -0.36 22.13
CA ALA A 125 12.97 -1.06 21.38
C ALA A 125 12.42 -1.95 20.24
N THR A 126 11.17 -1.73 19.82
CA THR A 126 10.59 -2.36 18.62
C THR A 126 10.43 -1.35 17.49
N PRO A 127 10.83 -1.68 16.25
CA PRO A 127 10.42 -0.92 15.08
C PRO A 127 8.92 -1.14 14.79
N ALA A 128 8.46 -2.37 14.96
CA ALA A 128 7.15 -2.83 14.51
C ALA A 128 5.98 -2.20 15.27
N VAL A 129 4.83 -2.10 14.60
CA VAL A 129 3.61 -1.48 15.16
C VAL A 129 2.78 -2.43 16.02
N TYR A 130 3.02 -3.76 15.95
CA TYR A 130 2.16 -4.78 16.56
C TYR A 130 1.88 -4.55 18.05
N LEU A 131 2.91 -4.25 18.85
CA LEU A 131 2.75 -4.00 20.28
C LEU A 131 1.97 -2.71 20.56
N ARG A 132 2.15 -1.67 19.75
CA ARG A 132 1.40 -0.41 19.86
C ARG A 132 -0.07 -0.60 19.49
N ALA A 133 -0.35 -1.41 18.47
CA ALA A 133 -1.71 -1.73 18.03
C ALA A 133 -2.45 -2.61 19.04
N ALA A 134 -1.79 -3.65 19.57
CA ALA A 134 -2.37 -4.54 20.58
C ALA A 134 -2.63 -3.85 21.93
N ALA A 135 -1.89 -2.77 22.23
CA ALA A 135 -2.10 -1.96 23.43
C ALA A 135 -3.36 -1.06 23.35
N GLN A 136 -4.02 -0.95 22.19
CA GLN A 136 -5.24 -0.14 22.06
C GLN A 136 -6.41 -0.79 22.83
N PRO A 137 -7.20 -0.01 23.58
CA PRO A 137 -8.29 -0.55 24.42
C PRO A 137 -9.38 -1.25 23.61
N ASP A 138 -9.54 -0.90 22.34
CA ASP A 138 -10.53 -1.46 21.42
C ASP A 138 -9.93 -2.49 20.44
N PHE A 139 -8.69 -2.93 20.64
CA PHE A 139 -7.99 -3.85 19.72
C PHE A 139 -8.80 -5.12 19.42
N ALA A 140 -9.36 -5.76 20.44
CA ALA A 140 -10.17 -6.99 20.27
C ALA A 140 -11.44 -6.74 19.44
N ALA A 141 -12.15 -5.64 19.71
CA ALA A 141 -13.33 -5.25 18.93
C ALA A 141 -12.96 -4.90 17.48
N SER A 142 -11.84 -4.18 17.28
CA SER A 142 -11.33 -3.84 15.96
C SER A 142 -10.97 -5.07 15.14
N ALA A 143 -10.25 -6.03 15.74
CA ALA A 143 -9.90 -7.28 15.09
C ALA A 143 -11.14 -8.11 14.68
N ALA A 144 -12.16 -8.17 15.56
CA ALA A 144 -13.41 -8.86 15.27
C ALA A 144 -14.19 -8.20 14.13
N TRP A 145 -14.29 -6.87 14.11
CA TRP A 145 -14.90 -6.13 13.00
C TRP A 145 -14.11 -6.29 11.70
N SER A 146 -12.78 -6.21 11.74
CA SER A 146 -11.92 -6.46 10.57
C SER A 146 -12.16 -7.85 9.99
N ALA A 147 -12.34 -8.88 10.82
CA ALA A 147 -12.66 -10.23 10.36
C ALA A 147 -14.03 -10.31 9.64
N LEU A 148 -15.06 -9.63 10.17
CA LEU A 148 -16.39 -9.55 9.54
C LEU A 148 -16.34 -8.83 8.19
N PHE A 149 -15.67 -7.66 8.14
CA PHE A 149 -15.52 -6.91 6.90
C PHE A 149 -14.66 -7.65 5.87
N ARG A 150 -13.60 -8.34 6.30
CA ARG A 150 -12.82 -9.23 5.43
C ARG A 150 -13.68 -10.32 4.81
N ALA A 151 -14.47 -11.03 5.62
CA ALA A 151 -15.36 -12.08 5.11
C ALA A 151 -16.40 -11.52 4.12
N ASN A 152 -16.90 -10.31 4.35
CA ASN A 152 -17.83 -9.68 3.42
C ASN A 152 -17.17 -9.17 2.14
N ILE A 153 -16.16 -8.30 2.25
CA ILE A 153 -15.51 -7.63 1.12
C ILE A 153 -14.69 -8.62 0.29
N CYS A 154 -13.99 -9.56 0.95
CA CYS A 154 -13.09 -10.49 0.26
C CYS A 154 -13.74 -11.82 -0.10
N GLU A 155 -14.72 -12.29 0.66
CA GLU A 155 -15.32 -13.63 0.51
C GLU A 155 -16.83 -13.57 0.17
N HIS A 156 -17.40 -12.36 0.01
CA HIS A 156 -18.81 -12.12 -0.30
C HIS A 156 -19.82 -12.70 0.71
N HIS A 157 -19.37 -12.95 1.95
CA HIS A 157 -20.26 -13.38 3.02
C HIS A 157 -21.19 -12.22 3.45
N PRO A 158 -22.45 -12.49 3.81
CA PRO A 158 -23.34 -11.44 4.30
C PRO A 158 -22.83 -10.85 5.62
N LEU A 159 -22.97 -9.54 5.79
CA LEU A 159 -22.80 -8.91 7.09
C LEU A 159 -24.05 -9.17 7.96
N PRO A 160 -23.90 -9.23 9.31
CA PRO A 160 -25.05 -9.17 10.22
C PRO A 160 -25.85 -7.87 9.98
N ARG A 161 -27.08 -7.79 10.51
CA ARG A 161 -27.79 -6.49 10.48
C ARG A 161 -27.18 -5.56 11.53
N TRP A 162 -27.41 -4.25 11.33
CA TRP A 162 -26.96 -3.25 12.29
C TRP A 162 -27.52 -3.56 13.69
N GLY A 163 -26.62 -3.63 14.68
CA GLY A 163 -26.98 -3.96 16.06
C GLY A 163 -27.13 -5.47 16.38
N GLU A 164 -27.10 -6.35 15.37
CA GLU A 164 -27.17 -7.81 15.57
C GLU A 164 -25.77 -8.47 15.66
N ALA A 165 -24.70 -7.73 15.39
CA ALA A 165 -23.34 -8.22 15.54
C ALA A 165 -22.98 -8.38 17.03
N ASP A 166 -22.49 -9.56 17.43
CA ASP A 166 -21.96 -9.83 18.76
C ASP A 166 -20.53 -9.29 18.92
N VAL A 167 -20.32 -8.02 18.54
CA VAL A 167 -19.03 -7.33 18.61
C VAL A 167 -19.27 -5.92 19.16
N PRO A 168 -18.50 -5.46 20.18
CA PRO A 168 -18.60 -4.10 20.69
C PRO A 168 -18.44 -3.05 19.57
N SER A 169 -19.26 -1.99 19.61
CA SER A 169 -19.18 -0.94 18.60
C SER A 169 -17.91 -0.11 18.76
N LEU A 170 -17.21 0.16 17.65
CA LEU A 170 -16.05 1.05 17.61
C LEU A 170 -16.45 2.54 17.61
N PHE A 171 -17.68 2.86 17.20
CA PHE A 171 -18.16 4.23 17.07
C PHE A 171 -19.57 4.36 17.64
N ALA A 172 -19.87 5.52 18.22
CA ALA A 172 -21.24 5.85 18.61
C ALA A 172 -22.13 5.94 17.37
N GLU A 173 -23.34 5.38 17.43
CA GLU A 173 -24.25 5.34 16.27
C GLU A 173 -24.55 6.73 15.70
N ALA A 174 -24.74 7.74 16.56
CA ALA A 174 -24.94 9.12 16.13
C ALA A 174 -23.78 9.64 15.25
N ARG A 175 -22.54 9.25 15.57
CA ARG A 175 -21.35 9.61 14.78
C ARG A 175 -21.32 8.89 13.43
N VAL A 176 -21.77 7.64 13.39
CA VAL A 176 -21.89 6.85 12.15
C VAL A 176 -22.97 7.44 11.23
N ARG A 177 -24.13 7.81 11.77
CA ARG A 177 -25.21 8.49 11.03
C ARG A 177 -24.77 9.84 10.46
N ALA A 178 -24.12 10.67 11.28
CA ALA A 178 -23.58 11.95 10.82
C ALA A 178 -22.56 11.77 9.68
N ALA A 179 -21.70 10.74 9.75
CA ALA A 179 -20.78 10.43 8.66
C ALA A 179 -21.51 10.01 7.38
N LEU A 180 -22.55 9.18 7.49
CA LEU A 180 -23.38 8.78 6.35
C LEU A 180 -24.05 9.99 5.69
N GLU A 181 -24.62 10.90 6.47
CA GLU A 181 -25.22 12.14 5.98
C GLU A 181 -24.20 13.04 5.29
N ALA A 182 -23.01 13.20 5.86
CA ALA A 182 -21.93 13.97 5.26
C ALA A 182 -21.46 13.38 3.92
N MET A 183 -21.31 12.05 3.85
CA MET A 183 -20.95 11.36 2.60
C MET A 183 -22.05 11.52 1.54
N ALA A 184 -23.33 11.46 1.93
CA ALA A 184 -24.45 11.68 1.02
C ALA A 184 -24.49 13.13 0.49
N ALA A 185 -24.18 14.13 1.32
CA ALA A 185 -24.12 15.53 0.93
C ALA A 185 -23.01 15.82 -0.12
N GLN A 186 -21.93 15.04 -0.09
CA GLN A 186 -20.81 15.15 -1.04
C GLN A 186 -21.09 14.45 -2.38
N ALA A 187 -22.16 13.65 -2.46
CA ALA A 187 -22.49 12.92 -3.69
C ALA A 187 -22.75 13.87 -4.87
N GLY A 188 -22.26 13.46 -6.04
CA GLY A 188 -22.42 14.20 -7.30
C GLY A 188 -21.46 15.37 -7.48
N GLU A 189 -20.56 15.64 -6.52
CA GLU A 189 -19.58 16.73 -6.64
C GLU A 189 -18.71 16.60 -7.89
N LEU A 190 -18.23 15.40 -8.19
CA LEU A 190 -17.44 15.15 -9.40
C LEU A 190 -18.19 15.52 -10.68
N ARG A 191 -19.49 15.21 -10.78
CA ARG A 191 -20.28 15.58 -11.96
C ARG A 191 -20.45 17.10 -12.05
N ARG A 192 -20.66 17.79 -10.93
CA ARG A 192 -20.74 19.26 -10.88
C ARG A 192 -19.43 19.90 -11.35
N GLN A 193 -18.31 19.48 -10.79
CA GLN A 193 -16.98 19.97 -11.18
C GLN A 193 -16.65 19.65 -12.63
N HIS A 194 -16.99 18.45 -13.10
CA HIS A 194 -16.81 18.05 -14.49
C HIS A 194 -17.54 19.00 -15.45
N VAL A 195 -18.81 19.35 -15.17
CA VAL A 195 -19.57 20.29 -16.01
C VAL A 195 -18.88 21.67 -16.06
N LEU A 196 -18.36 22.15 -14.92
CA LEU A 196 -17.67 23.45 -14.84
C LEU A 196 -16.36 23.44 -15.64
N LEU A 197 -15.58 22.37 -15.54
CA LEU A 197 -14.25 22.24 -16.15
C LEU A 197 -14.30 21.82 -17.63
N ALA A 198 -15.32 21.07 -18.04
CA ALA A 198 -15.54 20.67 -19.43
C ALA A 198 -15.67 21.88 -20.38
N ALA A 199 -16.20 23.00 -19.89
CA ALA A 199 -16.31 24.23 -20.66
C ALA A 199 -14.95 24.94 -20.89
N ASN A 200 -13.94 24.67 -20.06
CA ASN A 200 -12.66 25.36 -20.02
C ASN A 200 -11.46 24.39 -19.95
N SER A 201 -11.53 23.26 -20.65
CA SER A 201 -10.57 22.15 -20.45
C SER A 201 -9.19 22.35 -21.09
N GLY A 202 -8.99 23.43 -21.83
CA GLY A 202 -7.77 23.64 -22.61
C GLY A 202 -7.68 22.72 -23.84
N PRO A 203 -6.50 22.64 -24.49
CA PRO A 203 -6.32 21.82 -25.69
C PRO A 203 -6.37 20.33 -25.35
N ALA A 204 -6.84 19.54 -26.32
CA ALA A 204 -6.76 18.09 -26.24
C ALA A 204 -5.29 17.63 -26.27
N TRP A 205 -4.93 16.73 -25.37
CA TRP A 205 -3.64 16.07 -25.36
C TRP A 205 -3.77 14.66 -25.96
N GLN A 206 -2.85 14.33 -26.86
CA GLN A 206 -2.78 12.98 -27.42
C GLN A 206 -1.71 12.19 -26.68
N ARG A 207 -2.13 11.13 -25.99
CA ARG A 207 -1.20 10.21 -25.33
C ARG A 207 -0.28 9.56 -26.39
N PRO A 208 1.03 9.46 -26.13
CA PRO A 208 1.92 8.66 -26.97
C PRO A 208 1.41 7.22 -27.14
N PRO A 209 1.55 6.61 -28.32
CA PRO A 209 1.23 5.20 -28.50
C PRO A 209 1.95 4.33 -27.47
N ALA A 210 1.30 3.28 -26.97
CA ALA A 210 1.89 2.42 -25.92
C ALA A 210 3.26 1.83 -26.31
N GLN A 211 3.47 1.55 -27.59
CA GLN A 211 4.76 1.08 -28.10
C GLN A 211 5.88 2.12 -27.91
N GLU A 212 5.59 3.41 -28.08
CA GLU A 212 6.55 4.50 -27.88
C GLU A 212 6.89 4.66 -26.40
N THR A 213 5.87 4.65 -25.52
CA THR A 213 6.07 4.63 -24.07
C THR A 213 6.94 3.45 -23.64
N PHE A 214 6.68 2.25 -24.18
CA PHE A 214 7.48 1.06 -23.88
C PHE A 214 8.94 1.21 -24.32
N LEU A 215 9.19 1.70 -25.54
CA LEU A 215 10.56 1.86 -26.05
C LEU A 215 11.34 2.86 -25.18
N ARG A 216 10.74 4.03 -24.88
CA ARG A 216 11.36 5.03 -23.99
C ARG A 216 11.69 4.45 -22.62
N ALA A 217 10.75 3.74 -22.00
CA ALA A 217 10.97 3.12 -20.70
C ALA A 217 12.02 2.00 -20.76
N GLN A 218 12.00 1.18 -21.81
CA GLN A 218 12.97 0.10 -22.01
C GLN A 218 14.39 0.63 -22.16
N ASP A 219 14.59 1.65 -22.98
CA ASP A 219 15.92 2.24 -23.21
C ASP A 219 16.48 2.80 -21.90
N ALA A 220 15.69 3.61 -21.18
CA ALA A 220 16.07 4.17 -19.88
C ALA A 220 16.42 3.08 -18.84
N LEU A 221 15.58 2.03 -18.73
CA LEU A 221 15.82 0.93 -17.79
C LEU A 221 17.07 0.10 -18.15
N MET A 222 17.37 -0.05 -19.44
CA MET A 222 18.57 -0.76 -19.91
C MET A 222 19.83 0.06 -19.65
N GLU A 223 19.80 1.36 -19.94
CA GLU A 223 20.92 2.29 -19.65
C GLU A 223 21.22 2.37 -18.15
N ALA A 224 20.19 2.39 -17.30
CA ALA A 224 20.33 2.33 -15.85
C ALA A 224 20.73 0.93 -15.30
N GLY A 225 20.78 -0.10 -16.17
CA GLY A 225 21.11 -1.47 -15.78
C GLY A 225 20.08 -2.08 -14.81
N LEU A 226 18.82 -1.68 -14.88
CA LEU A 226 17.76 -2.15 -14.00
C LEU A 226 17.06 -3.40 -14.54
N VAL A 227 17.14 -3.66 -15.85
CA VAL A 227 16.50 -4.82 -16.46
C VAL A 227 17.25 -6.11 -16.13
N GLU A 228 16.51 -7.16 -15.75
CA GLU A 228 17.07 -8.49 -15.50
C GLU A 228 16.28 -9.60 -16.23
N GLY A 229 17.01 -10.51 -16.88
CA GLY A 229 16.42 -11.66 -17.57
C GLY A 229 15.59 -11.30 -18.82
N ARG A 230 14.81 -12.28 -19.27
CA ARG A 230 13.95 -12.17 -20.47
C ARG A 230 12.51 -11.83 -20.10
N GLU A 231 11.81 -11.16 -21.00
CA GLU A 231 10.35 -11.03 -20.95
C GLU A 231 9.72 -12.43 -21.04
N MET A 232 8.77 -12.71 -20.14
CA MET A 232 8.04 -13.99 -20.10
C MET A 232 6.54 -13.75 -20.06
N ARG A 233 5.78 -14.75 -20.51
CA ARG A 233 4.32 -14.73 -20.41
C ARG A 233 3.89 -15.07 -18.99
N HIS A 234 2.87 -14.37 -18.50
CA HIS A 234 2.13 -14.71 -17.29
C HIS A 234 0.78 -15.33 -17.69
N GLU A 235 0.40 -16.47 -17.11
CA GLU A 235 -0.82 -17.21 -17.49
C GLU A 235 -1.93 -17.17 -16.41
N ALA A 236 -1.73 -16.39 -15.35
CA ALA A 236 -2.66 -16.31 -14.21
C ALA A 236 -3.40 -14.96 -14.13
N SER A 237 -3.97 -14.47 -15.23
CA SER A 237 -4.99 -13.41 -15.19
C SER A 237 -5.96 -13.51 -16.35
N LEU A 238 -7.12 -12.84 -16.23
CA LEU A 238 -8.09 -12.72 -17.31
C LEU A 238 -7.58 -11.84 -18.48
N ALA A 239 -6.46 -11.14 -18.33
CA ALA A 239 -5.91 -10.38 -19.44
C ALA A 239 -5.54 -11.33 -20.60
N PRO A 240 -5.94 -11.02 -21.86
CA PRO A 240 -5.54 -11.85 -23.00
C PRO A 240 -4.02 -11.84 -23.20
N ILE A 241 -3.35 -10.76 -22.79
CA ILE A 241 -1.90 -10.62 -22.79
C ILE A 241 -1.46 -10.16 -21.41
N ALA A 242 -0.71 -11.03 -20.73
CA ALA A 242 -0.02 -10.74 -19.48
C ALA A 242 1.45 -11.15 -19.60
N LEU A 243 2.31 -10.27 -19.10
CA LEU A 243 3.77 -10.37 -19.17
C LEU A 243 4.36 -10.23 -17.77
N LEU A 244 5.55 -10.77 -17.59
CA LEU A 244 6.38 -10.52 -16.42
C LEU A 244 7.84 -10.32 -16.85
N ARG A 245 8.56 -9.50 -16.09
CA ARG A 245 9.98 -9.22 -16.32
C ARG A 245 10.72 -9.00 -15.01
N GLY A 246 11.91 -9.59 -14.92
CA GLY A 246 12.81 -9.37 -13.80
C GLY A 246 13.46 -7.97 -13.86
N TRP A 247 13.76 -7.42 -12.70
CA TRP A 247 14.54 -6.20 -12.57
C TRP A 247 15.41 -6.23 -11.31
N ARG A 248 16.57 -5.57 -11.39
CA ARG A 248 17.60 -5.59 -10.36
C ARG A 248 17.26 -4.61 -9.24
N VAL A 249 17.30 -5.10 -8.00
CA VAL A 249 17.29 -4.31 -6.78
C VAL A 249 18.73 -4.13 -6.31
N ASP A 250 19.18 -2.89 -6.18
CA ASP A 250 20.48 -2.54 -5.59
C ASP A 250 20.33 -1.17 -4.89
N VAL A 251 20.20 -1.20 -3.57
CA VAL A 251 20.06 0.01 -2.75
C VAL A 251 21.04 0.02 -1.59
N ALA A 252 21.47 1.22 -1.19
CA ALA A 252 22.34 1.45 -0.05
C ALA A 252 21.79 2.57 0.82
N VAL A 253 21.65 2.30 2.12
CA VAL A 253 21.09 3.24 3.11
C VAL A 253 22.14 3.51 4.17
N ARG A 254 22.40 4.79 4.41
CA ARG A 254 23.20 5.30 5.53
C ARG A 254 22.35 6.26 6.35
N ASN A 255 21.75 5.77 7.43
CA ASN A 255 20.85 6.56 8.27
C ASN A 255 20.97 6.16 9.74
N GLY A 256 21.58 7.03 10.57
CA GLY A 256 21.75 6.75 12.00
C GLY A 256 22.45 5.41 12.26
N ALA A 257 21.90 4.62 13.18
CA ALA A 257 22.40 3.26 13.47
C ALA A 257 22.03 2.24 12.37
N VAL A 258 21.03 2.54 11.54
CA VAL A 258 20.55 1.66 10.47
C VAL A 258 21.34 1.93 9.18
N ARG A 259 22.44 1.19 9.01
CA ARG A 259 23.29 1.22 7.81
C ARG A 259 23.23 -0.13 7.11
N HIS A 260 22.79 -0.16 5.85
CA HIS A 260 22.62 -1.43 5.14
C HIS A 260 22.70 -1.30 3.62
N THR A 261 22.86 -2.44 2.95
CA THR A 261 22.59 -2.60 1.52
C THR A 261 21.51 -3.64 1.31
N LEU A 262 20.80 -3.59 0.19
CA LEU A 262 19.81 -4.60 -0.19
C LEU A 262 19.98 -4.90 -1.68
N ARG A 263 20.26 -6.17 -2.01
CA ARG A 263 20.54 -6.61 -3.38
C ARG A 263 19.77 -7.85 -3.78
N GLY A 264 19.27 -7.89 -5.01
CA GLY A 264 18.67 -9.08 -5.59
C GLY A 264 17.85 -8.74 -6.83
N ALA A 265 16.84 -9.56 -7.10
CA ALA A 265 15.97 -9.42 -8.26
C ALA A 265 14.51 -9.38 -7.82
N ALA A 266 13.75 -8.44 -8.36
CA ALA A 266 12.31 -8.37 -8.23
C ALA A 266 11.64 -8.65 -9.59
N THR A 267 10.33 -8.86 -9.59
CA THR A 267 9.54 -9.11 -10.81
C THR A 267 8.46 -8.06 -10.91
N ALA A 268 8.35 -7.43 -12.08
CA ALA A 268 7.23 -6.58 -12.45
C ALA A 268 6.30 -7.31 -13.40
N TYR A 269 5.02 -6.92 -13.40
CA TYR A 269 3.99 -7.52 -14.22
C TYR A 269 3.40 -6.47 -15.17
N GLY A 270 2.86 -6.89 -16.31
CA GLY A 270 2.14 -5.99 -17.19
C GLY A 270 1.02 -6.70 -17.91
N ARG A 271 -0.14 -6.05 -17.98
CA ARG A 271 -1.39 -6.65 -18.47
C ARG A 271 -2.05 -5.71 -19.46
N GLY A 272 -2.76 -6.28 -20.43
CA GLY A 272 -3.53 -5.47 -21.37
C GLY A 272 -4.22 -6.25 -22.47
N LEU A 273 -5.02 -5.52 -23.24
CA LEU A 273 -5.74 -6.03 -24.41
C LEU A 273 -4.86 -6.11 -25.67
N SER A 274 -3.64 -5.57 -25.63
CA SER A 274 -2.67 -5.62 -26.73
C SER A 274 -1.24 -5.80 -26.19
N LEU A 275 -0.34 -6.33 -27.01
CA LEU A 275 1.05 -6.57 -26.62
C LEU A 275 1.77 -5.27 -26.25
N ALA A 276 1.55 -4.21 -27.02
CA ALA A 276 2.14 -2.90 -26.77
C ALA A 276 1.69 -2.32 -25.41
N ALA A 277 0.39 -2.46 -25.07
CA ALA A 277 -0.13 -2.00 -23.78
C ALA A 277 0.45 -2.81 -22.60
N ALA A 278 0.47 -4.13 -22.70
CA ALA A 278 1.04 -4.99 -21.65
C ALA A 278 2.54 -4.74 -21.44
N ARG A 279 3.29 -4.50 -22.51
CA ARG A 279 4.71 -4.14 -22.46
C ARG A 279 4.96 -2.78 -21.81
N ALA A 280 4.18 -1.77 -22.20
CA ALA A 280 4.26 -0.44 -21.60
C ALA A 280 3.94 -0.49 -20.10
N SER A 281 2.86 -1.19 -19.72
CA SER A 281 2.48 -1.43 -18.32
C SER A 281 3.62 -2.09 -17.53
N CYS A 282 4.21 -3.17 -18.05
CA CYS A 282 5.31 -3.87 -17.37
C CYS A 282 6.56 -2.99 -17.19
N ALA A 283 6.97 -2.26 -18.24
CA ALA A 283 8.15 -1.39 -18.16
C ALA A 283 7.92 -0.20 -17.22
N MET A 284 6.75 0.43 -17.28
CA MET A 284 6.40 1.56 -16.43
C MET A 284 6.21 1.16 -14.96
N GLU A 285 5.79 -0.08 -14.69
CA GLU A 285 5.81 -0.64 -13.33
C GLU A 285 7.25 -0.78 -12.80
N ILE A 286 8.22 -1.23 -13.61
CA ILE A 286 9.64 -1.25 -13.19
C ILE A 286 10.14 0.16 -12.87
N VAL A 287 9.84 1.15 -13.74
CA VAL A 287 10.21 2.57 -13.53
C VAL A 287 9.67 3.08 -12.20
N GLU A 288 8.40 2.77 -11.91
CA GLU A 288 7.74 3.13 -10.67
C GLU A 288 8.41 2.48 -9.44
N ARG A 289 8.57 1.16 -9.45
CA ARG A 289 9.16 0.40 -8.33
C ARG A 289 10.62 0.81 -8.10
N ALA A 290 11.43 0.93 -9.15
CA ALA A 290 12.82 1.37 -9.06
C ALA A 290 12.97 2.81 -8.55
N SER A 291 11.92 3.64 -8.68
CA SER A 291 11.88 4.99 -8.12
C SER A 291 11.45 5.00 -6.66
N ALA A 292 10.69 4.01 -6.19
CA ALA A 292 10.24 3.90 -4.80
C ALA A 292 11.14 3.06 -3.87
N TYR A 293 12.13 2.35 -4.42
CA TYR A 293 13.17 1.64 -3.67
C TYR A 293 14.38 2.56 -3.58
N VAL A 294 14.76 2.97 -2.38
CA VAL A 294 15.62 4.16 -2.24
C VAL A 294 16.97 3.87 -1.60
N SER A 295 17.99 4.49 -2.17
CA SER A 295 19.27 4.68 -1.49
C SER A 295 19.24 6.00 -0.74
N VAL A 296 19.83 6.00 0.46
CA VAL A 296 19.92 7.17 1.33
C VAL A 296 21.38 7.45 1.63
N GLU A 297 21.83 8.64 1.24
CA GLU A 297 23.16 9.17 1.54
C GLU A 297 23.14 9.94 2.86
N GLU A 298 24.28 10.01 3.54
CA GLU A 298 24.42 10.79 4.78
C GLU A 298 24.15 12.28 4.53
N GLY A 299 23.52 12.94 5.49
CA GLY A 299 23.31 14.38 5.46
C GLY A 299 24.63 15.14 5.48
N GLY A 300 24.86 15.99 4.47
CA GLY A 300 25.93 16.99 4.51
C GLY A 300 25.56 18.17 5.42
N ALA A 301 26.50 19.10 5.65
CA ALA A 301 26.29 20.30 6.48
C ALA A 301 25.26 21.32 5.92
N ALA A 302 24.51 20.95 4.88
CA ALA A 302 23.56 21.82 4.20
C ALA A 302 22.16 21.69 4.84
N ALA A 303 21.47 22.82 4.96
CA ALA A 303 20.07 22.86 5.39
C ALA A 303 19.11 22.37 4.28
N ASP A 304 17.90 21.98 4.66
CA ASP A 304 16.80 21.75 3.71
C ASP A 304 16.26 23.07 3.16
N ASP A 305 15.29 23.00 2.25
CA ASP A 305 14.63 24.18 1.64
C ASP A 305 13.98 25.12 2.68
N CYS A 306 13.80 24.64 3.92
CA CYS A 306 13.18 25.34 5.03
C CYS A 306 14.17 25.71 6.15
N GLY A 307 15.49 25.54 5.95
CA GLY A 307 16.53 25.92 6.91
C GLY A 307 16.80 24.93 8.05
N GLY A 308 16.21 23.73 8.04
CA GLY A 308 16.39 22.68 9.04
C GLY A 308 17.59 21.75 8.78
N PRO A 309 18.10 21.03 9.79
CA PRO A 309 19.24 20.13 9.63
C PRO A 309 18.85 18.90 8.80
N VAL A 310 19.61 18.66 7.72
CA VAL A 310 19.43 17.49 6.85
C VAL A 310 20.20 16.32 7.43
N VAL A 311 19.50 15.22 7.72
CA VAL A 311 20.08 13.98 8.27
C VAL A 311 20.40 12.95 7.19
N GLY A 312 19.85 13.13 5.99
CA GLY A 312 20.10 12.27 4.85
C GLY A 312 19.58 12.85 3.54
N ARG A 313 19.95 12.26 2.41
CA ARG A 313 19.46 12.66 1.08
C ARG A 313 19.07 11.43 0.29
N ILE A 314 17.94 11.50 -0.40
CA ILE A 314 17.54 10.43 -1.32
C ILE A 314 18.38 10.54 -2.60
N ALA A 315 19.12 9.49 -2.90
CA ALA A 315 20.02 9.47 -4.06
C ALA A 315 19.26 9.36 -5.39
N GLN A 316 19.94 9.70 -6.49
CA GLN A 316 19.47 9.50 -7.87
C GLN A 316 18.12 10.16 -8.20
N ARG A 317 17.86 11.35 -7.62
CA ARG A 317 16.64 12.12 -7.89
C ARG A 317 16.88 13.27 -8.85
N LYS A 318 15.91 13.53 -9.72
CA LYS A 318 15.91 14.68 -10.62
C LYS A 318 15.85 16.00 -9.84
N ASN A 319 15.04 16.02 -8.78
CA ASN A 319 14.92 17.12 -7.84
C ASN A 319 15.46 16.68 -6.47
N ALA A 320 16.10 17.57 -5.72
CA ALA A 320 16.67 17.21 -4.42
C ALA A 320 15.55 16.81 -3.42
N LEU A 321 15.71 15.69 -2.74
CA LEU A 321 14.84 15.25 -1.64
C LEU A 321 15.67 15.07 -0.35
N PRO A 322 15.87 16.14 0.44
CA PRO A 322 16.51 16.03 1.74
C PRO A 322 15.58 15.35 2.76
N LEU A 323 16.17 14.60 3.68
CA LEU A 323 15.51 14.01 4.85
C LEU A 323 15.81 14.83 6.09
N VAL A 324 14.77 15.09 6.89
CA VAL A 324 14.88 15.72 8.21
C VAL A 324 14.33 14.79 9.27
N ARG A 325 14.99 14.67 10.42
CA ARG A 325 14.48 13.90 11.56
C ARG A 325 13.93 14.81 12.64
N ALA A 326 12.65 14.68 12.95
CA ALA A 326 11.96 15.50 13.95
C ALA A 326 10.69 14.83 14.46
N ARG A 327 10.18 15.29 15.61
CA ARG A 327 8.81 15.03 16.05
C ARG A 327 7.84 15.98 15.35
N LEU A 328 6.57 15.58 15.22
CA LEU A 328 5.55 16.46 14.66
C LEU A 328 5.37 17.74 15.50
N SER A 329 5.43 17.61 16.83
CA SER A 329 5.36 18.76 17.75
C SER A 329 6.48 19.78 17.54
N GLU A 330 7.70 19.30 17.26
CA GLU A 330 8.87 20.14 16.98
C GLU A 330 8.72 20.89 15.65
N LEU A 331 8.27 20.21 14.59
CA LEU A 331 8.00 20.84 13.29
C LEU A 331 6.93 21.94 13.41
N ARG A 332 5.85 21.66 14.14
CA ARG A 332 4.77 22.65 14.40
C ARG A 332 5.29 23.85 15.20
N ALA A 333 6.10 23.62 16.22
CA ALA A 333 6.70 24.69 17.02
C ALA A 333 7.65 25.58 16.19
N GLN A 334 8.28 25.03 15.15
CA GLN A 334 9.10 25.75 14.17
C GLN A 334 8.25 26.47 13.09
N GLY A 335 6.91 26.36 13.13
CA GLY A 335 6.02 26.91 12.11
C GLY A 335 6.08 26.17 10.77
N ARG A 336 6.60 24.95 10.75
CA ARG A 336 6.72 24.13 9.54
C ARG A 336 5.46 23.30 9.34
N GLU A 337 4.82 23.45 8.18
CA GLU A 337 3.65 22.66 7.84
C GLU A 337 4.05 21.18 7.65
N ALA A 338 3.38 20.28 8.37
CA ALA A 338 3.65 18.86 8.33
C ALA A 338 2.33 18.07 8.42
N LEU A 339 2.24 17.01 7.65
CA LEU A 339 1.13 16.07 7.68
C LEU A 339 1.05 15.42 9.06
N ASP A 340 -0.13 15.45 9.68
CA ASP A 340 -0.38 14.66 10.89
C ASP A 340 -0.48 13.17 10.52
N PRO A 341 0.42 12.29 10.98
CA PRO A 341 0.36 10.87 10.63
C PRO A 341 -0.96 10.21 11.03
N ASN A 342 -1.65 10.71 12.07
CA ASN A 342 -2.96 10.19 12.49
C ASN A 342 -4.11 10.48 11.50
N SER A 343 -3.86 11.28 10.46
CA SER A 343 -4.79 11.46 9.34
C SER A 343 -4.68 10.35 8.29
N LEU A 344 -3.65 9.49 8.39
CA LEU A 344 -3.50 8.27 7.61
C LEU A 344 -4.14 7.08 8.35
N PRO A 345 -4.53 6.00 7.66
CA PRO A 345 -5.16 4.84 8.27
C PRO A 345 -4.12 3.97 9.02
N LEU A 346 -3.68 4.42 10.20
CA LEU A 346 -2.71 3.71 11.04
C LEU A 346 -3.35 2.62 11.90
N GLU A 347 -2.64 1.52 12.14
CA GLU A 347 -3.06 0.45 13.08
C GLU A 347 -2.88 0.85 14.55
N ALA A 348 -2.03 1.84 14.81
CA ALA A 348 -1.88 2.46 16.11
C ALA A 348 -1.68 3.97 15.95
N PRO A 349 -2.25 4.81 16.84
CA PRO A 349 -2.02 6.24 16.79
C PRO A 349 -0.54 6.59 16.89
N TYR A 350 -0.12 7.57 16.10
CA TYR A 350 1.17 8.22 16.24
C TYR A 350 1.18 9.09 17.51
N THR A 351 2.15 8.85 18.39
CA THR A 351 2.27 9.46 19.72
C THR A 351 3.49 10.38 19.85
N ASP A 352 3.83 11.09 18.77
CA ASP A 352 4.91 12.10 18.74
C ASP A 352 6.35 11.56 18.88
N PHE A 353 6.58 10.30 18.47
CA PHE A 353 7.94 9.77 18.32
C PHE A 353 8.65 10.39 17.11
N PRO A 354 10.00 10.52 17.11
CA PRO A 354 10.71 11.13 15.99
C PRO A 354 10.54 10.29 14.71
N LEU A 355 10.36 10.99 13.59
CA LEU A 355 10.25 10.43 12.24
C LEU A 355 11.19 11.17 11.29
N HIS A 356 11.46 10.55 10.15
CA HIS A 356 12.10 11.13 8.98
C HIS A 356 11.04 11.70 8.07
N TRP A 357 11.24 12.95 7.67
CA TRP A 357 10.33 13.76 6.89
C TRP A 357 11.00 14.23 5.60
N LEU A 358 10.20 14.42 4.56
CA LEU A 358 10.61 15.02 3.30
C LEU A 358 9.51 15.94 2.77
N SER A 359 9.87 16.82 1.83
CA SER A 359 8.95 17.77 1.23
C SER A 359 7.99 17.10 0.23
N ALA A 360 6.70 17.37 0.40
CA ALA A 360 5.64 17.16 -0.57
C ALA A 360 5.03 18.52 -0.95
N HIS A 361 4.23 18.53 -2.02
CA HIS A 361 3.51 19.73 -2.47
C HIS A 361 2.02 19.43 -2.61
N ASP A 362 1.17 20.36 -2.23
CA ASP A 362 -0.27 20.27 -2.52
C ASP A 362 -0.59 20.69 -3.98
N SER A 363 -1.88 20.67 -4.33
CA SER A 363 -2.41 21.15 -5.63
C SER A 363 -2.07 22.62 -5.91
N GLY A 364 -1.94 23.45 -4.88
CA GLY A 364 -1.54 24.86 -4.97
C GLY A 364 -0.03 25.09 -5.02
N GLY A 365 0.79 24.05 -4.87
CA GLY A 365 2.25 24.13 -4.81
C GLY A 365 2.82 24.49 -3.43
N ALA A 366 2.02 24.56 -2.38
CA ALA A 366 2.50 24.78 -1.03
C ALA A 366 3.23 23.55 -0.49
N THR A 367 4.38 23.77 0.14
CA THR A 367 5.24 22.72 0.69
C THR A 367 4.70 22.20 2.03
N VAL A 368 4.63 20.87 2.15
CA VAL A 368 4.19 20.16 3.36
C VAL A 368 5.15 19.02 3.63
N LEU A 369 5.61 18.87 4.88
CA LEU A 369 6.44 17.74 5.25
C LEU A 369 5.58 16.49 5.44
N VAL A 370 6.01 15.37 4.85
CA VAL A 370 5.36 14.07 4.99
C VAL A 370 6.35 13.01 5.48
N PRO A 371 5.92 11.99 6.24
CA PRO A 371 6.79 10.92 6.69
C PRO A 371 7.39 10.16 5.49
N ALA A 372 8.70 9.93 5.48
CA ALA A 372 9.40 9.25 4.39
C ALA A 372 8.87 7.82 4.17
N GLN A 373 8.52 7.12 5.25
CA GLN A 373 7.90 5.79 5.19
C GLN A 373 6.47 5.76 4.61
N ALA A 374 5.77 6.90 4.51
CA ALA A 374 4.51 6.97 3.76
C ALA A 374 4.75 7.09 2.24
N VAL A 375 5.99 7.36 1.83
CA VAL A 375 6.34 7.70 0.44
C VAL A 375 6.99 6.55 -0.31
N PHE A 376 7.91 5.85 0.34
CA PHE A 376 8.73 4.82 -0.29
C PHE A 376 8.22 3.41 0.02
N LEU A 377 8.50 2.47 -0.89
CA LEU A 377 8.19 1.05 -0.68
C LEU A 377 9.27 0.33 0.12
N PHE A 378 10.54 0.72 -0.10
CA PHE A 378 11.69 0.16 0.60
C PHE A 378 12.56 1.29 1.11
N CYS A 379 12.40 1.59 2.39
CA CYS A 379 13.11 2.65 3.09
C CYS A 379 13.21 2.27 4.58
N ASN A 380 14.14 1.36 4.91
CA ASN A 380 14.40 0.94 6.30
C ASN A 380 15.31 2.00 6.96
N LEU A 381 14.69 2.91 7.70
CA LEU A 381 15.35 4.03 8.38
C LEU A 381 15.37 3.79 9.90
N ASP A 382 16.23 4.54 10.61
CA ASP A 382 16.36 4.50 12.06
C ASP A 382 15.19 5.20 12.77
N GLU A 383 14.00 4.60 12.66
CA GLU A 383 12.74 5.08 13.22
C GLU A 383 11.69 3.96 13.44
N PRO A 384 10.70 4.17 14.33
CA PRO A 384 9.57 3.25 14.44
C PRO A 384 8.65 3.29 13.20
N ALA A 385 8.09 2.13 12.85
CA ALA A 385 7.12 1.99 11.77
C ALA A 385 5.74 2.60 12.13
N LEU A 386 5.14 3.29 11.17
CA LEU A 386 3.77 3.80 11.19
C LEU A 386 2.77 2.74 10.75
N PHE A 387 3.18 1.81 9.88
CA PHE A 387 2.31 0.82 9.23
C PHE A 387 2.80 -0.60 9.54
N VAL A 388 1.88 -1.58 9.58
CA VAL A 388 2.29 -3.01 9.56
C VAL A 388 2.92 -3.35 8.21
N ALA A 389 2.32 -2.89 7.13
CA ALA A 389 2.82 -3.05 5.78
C ALA A 389 2.52 -1.78 4.97
N GLY A 390 3.58 -1.11 4.51
CA GLY A 390 3.44 0.00 3.56
C GLY A 390 3.05 -0.52 2.18
N GLY A 391 1.97 0.04 1.60
CA GLY A 391 1.49 -0.31 0.26
C GLY A 391 2.02 0.61 -0.84
N SER A 392 1.89 0.18 -2.10
CA SER A 392 2.19 1.00 -3.29
C SER A 392 1.10 2.01 -3.64
N THR A 393 -0.05 1.98 -2.96
CA THR A 393 -1.17 2.89 -3.22
C THR A 393 -0.74 4.34 -3.37
N GLY A 394 -1.10 4.95 -4.50
CA GLY A 394 -0.76 6.33 -4.84
C GLY A 394 0.64 6.49 -5.43
N LEU A 395 1.36 5.41 -5.70
CA LEU A 395 2.60 5.42 -6.45
C LEU A 395 2.25 5.19 -7.92
N ALA A 396 2.65 6.11 -8.81
CA ALA A 396 2.38 5.95 -10.22
C ALA A 396 3.45 6.60 -11.09
N SER A 397 3.66 6.02 -12.26
CA SER A 397 4.45 6.60 -13.34
C SER A 397 3.57 7.07 -14.51
N GLY A 398 4.09 7.96 -15.35
CA GLY A 398 3.35 8.50 -16.49
C GLY A 398 4.26 9.06 -17.57
N ASN A 399 3.69 9.35 -18.76
CA ASN A 399 4.43 10.04 -19.82
C ASN A 399 4.65 11.53 -19.48
N THR A 400 3.76 12.11 -18.67
CA THR A 400 3.89 13.46 -18.09
C THR A 400 3.66 13.40 -16.57
N PRO A 401 4.10 14.41 -15.80
CA PRO A 401 3.82 14.50 -14.38
C PRO A 401 2.32 14.49 -14.05
N GLU A 402 1.49 15.14 -14.86
CA GLU A 402 0.04 15.18 -14.66
C GLU A 402 -0.59 13.80 -14.90
N GLU A 403 -0.14 13.05 -15.91
CA GLU A 403 -0.61 11.68 -16.14
C GLU A 403 -0.26 10.77 -14.95
N ALA A 404 0.96 10.90 -14.39
CA ALA A 404 1.36 10.16 -13.20
C ALA A 404 0.50 10.53 -11.98
N LYS A 405 0.21 11.82 -11.77
CA LYS A 405 -0.66 12.27 -10.67
C LYS A 405 -2.10 11.78 -10.82
N VAL A 406 -2.67 11.83 -12.02
CA VAL A 406 -4.02 11.29 -12.29
C VAL A 406 -4.05 9.80 -11.96
N ALA A 407 -3.08 9.02 -12.45
CA ALA A 407 -2.99 7.59 -12.16
C ALA A 407 -2.90 7.32 -10.65
N ALA A 408 -2.04 8.04 -9.93
CA ALA A 408 -1.90 7.92 -8.48
C ALA A 408 -3.21 8.24 -7.72
N LEU A 409 -3.91 9.33 -8.08
CA LEU A 409 -5.18 9.68 -7.45
C LEU A 409 -6.29 8.68 -7.76
N THR A 410 -6.35 8.17 -9.00
CA THR A 410 -7.33 7.14 -9.36
C THR A 410 -7.07 5.82 -8.64
N GLU A 411 -5.81 5.43 -8.43
CA GLU A 411 -5.45 4.25 -7.64
C GLU A 411 -5.82 4.45 -6.15
N ILE A 412 -5.57 5.62 -5.57
CA ILE A 412 -6.01 5.92 -4.19
C ILE A 412 -7.53 5.80 -4.08
N ALA A 413 -8.28 6.35 -5.03
CA ALA A 413 -9.74 6.23 -5.04
C ALA A 413 -10.22 4.78 -5.24
N GLU A 414 -9.49 3.99 -6.05
CA GLU A 414 -9.72 2.55 -6.20
C GLU A 414 -9.59 1.81 -4.88
N ARG A 415 -8.45 1.98 -4.19
CA ARG A 415 -8.16 1.31 -2.91
C ARG A 415 -9.07 1.79 -1.79
N ASP A 416 -9.40 3.07 -1.77
CA ASP A 416 -10.39 3.62 -0.85
C ASP A 416 -11.75 2.97 -1.05
N ALA A 417 -12.25 2.94 -2.30
CA ALA A 417 -13.54 2.35 -2.63
C ALA A 417 -13.60 0.86 -2.28
N GLU A 418 -12.54 0.10 -2.57
CA GLU A 418 -12.41 -1.30 -2.21
C GLU A 418 -12.42 -1.52 -0.69
N ALA A 419 -11.74 -0.67 0.08
CA ALA A 419 -11.70 -0.77 1.53
C ALA A 419 -13.01 -0.36 2.20
N VAL A 420 -13.67 0.70 1.73
CA VAL A 420 -14.81 1.29 2.46
C VAL A 420 -16.17 0.78 1.99
N THR A 421 -16.25 -0.02 0.94
CA THR A 421 -17.53 -0.46 0.37
C THR A 421 -17.80 -1.94 0.65
N PRO A 422 -18.75 -2.27 1.54
CA PRO A 422 -19.21 -3.64 1.73
C PRO A 422 -19.69 -4.29 0.42
N TYR A 423 -19.48 -5.61 0.32
CA TYR A 423 -20.08 -6.41 -0.75
C TYR A 423 -21.62 -6.30 -0.68
N SER A 424 -22.22 -6.01 -1.83
CA SER A 424 -23.68 -5.96 -1.98
C SER A 424 -24.11 -6.53 -3.33
N ARG A 425 -24.95 -7.56 -3.27
CA ARG A 425 -25.53 -8.21 -4.45
C ARG A 425 -26.34 -7.24 -5.32
N THR A 426 -26.98 -6.22 -4.73
CA THR A 426 -27.80 -5.25 -5.50
C THR A 426 -26.96 -4.32 -6.37
N ARG A 427 -25.65 -4.24 -6.09
CA ARG A 427 -24.67 -3.48 -6.90
C ARG A 427 -23.93 -4.37 -7.92
N CYS A 428 -24.26 -5.65 -7.99
CA CYS A 428 -23.63 -6.59 -8.90
C CYS A 428 -24.28 -6.58 -10.29
N PHE A 429 -23.49 -6.77 -11.34
CA PHE A 429 -23.93 -6.82 -12.73
C PHE A 429 -23.02 -7.71 -13.59
N CYS A 430 -23.48 -8.07 -14.78
CA CYS A 430 -22.66 -8.66 -15.83
C CYS A 430 -22.45 -7.64 -16.96
N LEU A 431 -21.36 -7.78 -17.71
CA LEU A 431 -21.06 -6.91 -18.85
C LEU A 431 -21.43 -7.54 -20.18
N ARG A 432 -21.87 -6.69 -21.10
CA ARG A 432 -21.90 -6.89 -22.56
C ARG A 432 -21.14 -5.73 -23.19
N SER A 433 -20.62 -5.89 -24.41
CA SER A 433 -20.04 -4.79 -25.18
C SER A 433 -20.67 -4.72 -26.57
N ARG A 434 -20.81 -3.51 -27.09
CA ARG A 434 -21.17 -3.26 -28.50
C ARG A 434 -19.95 -3.30 -29.41
N ASP A 435 -18.72 -3.24 -28.88
CA ASP A 435 -17.50 -3.50 -29.63
C ASP A 435 -17.38 -5.02 -29.92
N PRO A 436 -17.34 -5.44 -31.20
CA PRO A 436 -17.28 -6.85 -31.56
C PRO A 436 -16.07 -7.61 -31.01
N ARG A 437 -14.92 -6.94 -30.84
CA ARG A 437 -13.69 -7.57 -30.31
C ARG A 437 -13.79 -7.81 -28.82
N LEU A 438 -14.34 -6.84 -28.08
CA LEU A 438 -14.56 -6.99 -26.64
C LEU A 438 -15.66 -8.00 -26.35
N GLN A 439 -16.74 -7.98 -27.13
CA GLN A 439 -17.81 -8.97 -26.99
C GLN A 439 -17.28 -10.39 -27.26
N ALA A 440 -16.46 -10.58 -28.30
CA ALA A 440 -15.84 -11.87 -28.59
C ALA A 440 -14.95 -12.37 -27.44
N LEU A 441 -14.25 -11.47 -26.73
CA LEU A 441 -13.46 -11.83 -25.55
C LEU A 441 -14.36 -12.30 -24.39
N LEU A 442 -15.46 -11.59 -24.14
CA LEU A 442 -16.44 -12.00 -23.11
C LEU A 442 -17.09 -13.34 -23.45
N ASP A 443 -17.43 -13.55 -24.72
CA ASP A 443 -17.98 -14.82 -25.22
C ASP A 443 -16.97 -15.97 -25.10
N ASP A 444 -15.67 -15.73 -25.32
CA ASP A 444 -14.63 -16.75 -25.15
C ASP A 444 -14.43 -17.11 -23.66
N TYR A 445 -14.51 -16.16 -22.72
CA TYR A 445 -14.56 -16.49 -21.29
C TYR A 445 -15.74 -17.43 -20.99
N ALA A 446 -16.94 -17.09 -21.48
CA ALA A 446 -18.13 -17.91 -21.26
C ALA A 446 -17.98 -19.31 -21.89
N ALA A 447 -17.41 -19.41 -23.09
CA ALA A 447 -17.12 -20.67 -23.76
C ALA A 447 -16.05 -21.51 -23.02
N CYS A 448 -15.14 -20.86 -22.30
CA CYS A 448 -14.18 -21.49 -21.39
C CYS A 448 -14.80 -21.88 -20.03
N GLY A 449 -16.10 -21.60 -19.82
CA GLY A 449 -16.77 -21.85 -18.54
C GLY A 449 -16.37 -20.86 -17.44
N VAL A 450 -15.81 -19.70 -17.80
CA VAL A 450 -15.44 -18.63 -16.87
C VAL A 450 -16.56 -17.58 -16.84
N ARG A 451 -17.21 -17.44 -15.69
CA ARG A 451 -18.28 -16.45 -15.47
C ARG A 451 -17.73 -15.25 -14.73
N VAL A 452 -17.39 -14.20 -15.48
CA VAL A 452 -16.94 -12.94 -14.91
C VAL A 452 -18.13 -12.08 -14.53
N GLN A 453 -18.09 -11.52 -13.33
CA GLN A 453 -19.14 -10.67 -12.77
C GLN A 453 -18.52 -9.42 -12.17
N PHE A 454 -19.32 -8.38 -12.00
CA PHE A 454 -18.84 -7.10 -11.53
C PHE A 454 -19.67 -6.61 -10.35
N GLN A 455 -19.04 -5.87 -9.45
CA GLN A 455 -19.69 -5.03 -8.46
C GLN A 455 -19.30 -3.57 -8.69
N ASP A 456 -20.28 -2.68 -8.69
CA ASP A 456 -20.03 -1.24 -8.64
C ASP A 456 -19.58 -0.85 -7.23
N LEU A 457 -18.40 -0.24 -7.11
CA LEU A 457 -17.84 0.24 -5.84
C LEU A 457 -17.77 1.77 -5.75
N THR A 458 -18.27 2.49 -6.75
CA THR A 458 -18.29 3.97 -6.80
C THR A 458 -18.71 4.56 -5.45
N THR A 459 -17.87 5.43 -4.91
CA THR A 459 -18.06 6.07 -3.59
C THR A 459 -18.66 7.46 -3.74
N GLU A 460 -18.75 8.21 -2.64
CA GLU A 460 -19.15 9.62 -2.63
C GLU A 460 -18.21 10.52 -3.44
N LEU A 461 -16.98 10.07 -3.73
CA LEU A 461 -16.07 10.72 -4.68
C LEU A 461 -16.67 10.77 -6.10
N GLY A 462 -17.59 9.87 -6.43
CA GLY A 462 -18.25 9.81 -7.73
C GLY A 462 -17.38 9.28 -8.88
N LEU A 463 -16.11 8.95 -8.62
CA LEU A 463 -15.21 8.32 -9.58
C LEU A 463 -15.68 6.89 -9.87
N PRO A 464 -15.84 6.48 -11.15
CA PRO A 464 -16.16 5.10 -11.49
C PRO A 464 -15.11 4.13 -10.93
N VAL A 465 -15.54 3.26 -10.03
CA VAL A 465 -14.74 2.15 -9.51
C VAL A 465 -15.55 0.87 -9.60
N TYR A 466 -14.97 -0.16 -10.22
CA TYR A 466 -15.60 -1.46 -10.38
C TYR A 466 -14.69 -2.56 -9.87
N GLN A 467 -15.28 -3.57 -9.23
CA GLN A 467 -14.59 -4.81 -8.90
C GLN A 467 -15.06 -5.89 -9.84
N SER A 468 -14.14 -6.51 -10.57
CA SER A 468 -14.36 -7.75 -11.30
C SER A 468 -14.12 -8.93 -10.35
N PHE A 469 -14.98 -9.94 -10.40
CA PHE A 469 -14.82 -11.15 -9.62
C PHE A 469 -15.28 -12.41 -10.37
N VAL A 470 -14.65 -13.52 -10.00
CA VAL A 470 -14.96 -14.88 -10.46
C VAL A 470 -15.11 -15.76 -9.22
N LEU A 471 -16.22 -16.50 -9.14
CA LEU A 471 -16.43 -17.49 -8.08
C LEU A 471 -15.77 -18.82 -8.48
N GLY A 472 -14.92 -19.37 -7.61
CA GLY A 472 -14.34 -20.70 -7.75
C GLY A 472 -15.37 -21.82 -7.53
N PRO A 473 -15.09 -23.05 -7.98
CA PRO A 473 -15.95 -24.21 -7.71
C PRO A 473 -16.12 -24.52 -6.21
N ASP A 474 -15.15 -24.12 -5.39
CA ASP A 474 -15.10 -24.23 -3.93
C ASP A 474 -15.75 -23.03 -3.21
N GLY A 475 -16.28 -22.07 -3.95
CA GLY A 475 -16.84 -20.83 -3.40
C GLY A 475 -15.81 -19.72 -3.17
N ALA A 476 -14.52 -19.95 -3.46
CA ALA A 476 -13.51 -18.91 -3.33
C ALA A 476 -13.80 -17.73 -4.26
N VAL A 477 -13.62 -16.50 -3.78
CA VAL A 477 -13.80 -15.29 -4.59
C VAL A 477 -12.44 -14.82 -5.09
N VAL A 478 -12.24 -14.85 -6.42
CA VAL A 478 -11.06 -14.25 -7.06
C VAL A 478 -11.48 -12.90 -7.63
N ARG A 479 -10.83 -11.82 -7.22
CA ARG A 479 -11.27 -10.46 -7.50
C ARG A 479 -10.12 -9.51 -7.82
N ALA A 480 -10.42 -8.46 -8.58
CA ALA A 480 -9.58 -7.29 -8.75
C ALA A 480 -10.44 -6.04 -8.96
N THR A 481 -9.90 -4.89 -8.57
CA THR A 481 -10.58 -3.60 -8.64
C THR A 481 -9.94 -2.77 -9.75
N GLY A 482 -10.70 -1.83 -10.33
CA GLY A 482 -10.22 -0.88 -11.33
C GLY A 482 -10.96 0.44 -11.20
N ALA A 483 -10.23 1.55 -11.26
CA ALA A 483 -10.78 2.90 -11.26
C ALA A 483 -10.27 3.74 -12.45
N HIS A 484 -11.15 4.58 -13.00
CA HIS A 484 -10.83 5.53 -14.08
C HIS A 484 -11.99 6.52 -14.27
N LEU A 485 -11.72 7.75 -14.75
CA LEU A 485 -12.78 8.73 -15.11
C LEU A 485 -13.72 8.20 -16.23
N CYS A 486 -13.17 7.56 -17.26
CA CYS A 486 -13.88 6.65 -18.17
C CYS A 486 -14.28 5.31 -17.51
N GLY A 487 -15.56 5.13 -17.19
CA GLY A 487 -16.13 3.91 -16.64
C GLY A 487 -15.83 2.62 -17.45
N PRO A 488 -15.92 2.63 -18.79
CA PRO A 488 -15.45 1.51 -19.61
C PRO A 488 -14.01 1.10 -19.31
N ARG A 489 -13.08 2.06 -19.16
CA ARG A 489 -11.67 1.77 -18.85
C ARG A 489 -11.50 1.25 -17.43
N ALA A 490 -12.26 1.76 -16.46
CA ALA A 490 -12.26 1.25 -15.08
C ALA A 490 -12.70 -0.23 -15.03
N ALA A 491 -13.78 -0.59 -15.74
CA ALA A 491 -14.28 -1.96 -15.79
C ALA A 491 -13.31 -2.92 -16.51
N LEU A 492 -12.68 -2.47 -17.60
CA LEU A 492 -11.67 -3.24 -18.31
C LEU A 492 -10.39 -3.42 -17.47
N ALA A 493 -9.97 -2.40 -16.72
CA ALA A 493 -8.83 -2.51 -15.79
C ALA A 493 -9.10 -3.61 -14.75
N ALA A 494 -10.24 -3.54 -14.06
CA ALA A 494 -10.67 -4.55 -13.09
C ALA A 494 -10.70 -5.96 -13.70
N LEU A 495 -11.25 -6.09 -14.91
CA LEU A 495 -11.28 -7.34 -15.66
C LEU A 495 -9.87 -7.89 -15.88
N THR A 496 -8.97 -7.11 -16.49
CA THR A 496 -7.62 -7.57 -16.86
C THR A 496 -6.72 -7.86 -15.66
N GLU A 497 -6.94 -7.18 -14.54
CA GLU A 497 -6.23 -7.37 -13.27
C GLU A 497 -6.67 -8.64 -12.52
N THR A 498 -7.87 -9.17 -12.80
CA THR A 498 -8.41 -10.33 -12.08
C THR A 498 -7.51 -11.57 -12.28
N PRO A 499 -6.91 -12.14 -11.21
CA PRO A 499 -5.90 -13.19 -11.32
C PRO A 499 -6.52 -14.59 -11.51
N TRP A 500 -7.34 -14.76 -12.54
CA TRP A 500 -7.93 -16.04 -12.93
C TRP A 500 -7.19 -16.63 -14.14
N PRO A 501 -6.77 -17.91 -14.12
CA PRO A 501 -6.07 -18.51 -15.26
C PRO A 501 -6.88 -18.47 -16.56
N TYR A 502 -6.36 -17.76 -17.56
CA TYR A 502 -6.93 -17.67 -18.91
C TYR A 502 -5.80 -17.62 -19.95
N SER A 503 -5.91 -18.43 -21.00
CA SER A 503 -4.93 -18.44 -22.10
C SER A 503 -5.64 -18.52 -23.45
N PRO A 504 -5.60 -17.45 -24.27
CA PRO A 504 -6.19 -17.49 -25.61
C PRO A 504 -5.53 -18.52 -26.54
N VAL A 505 -4.30 -18.96 -26.24
CA VAL A 505 -3.56 -19.94 -27.06
C VAL A 505 -3.93 -21.39 -26.69
N ARG A 506 -4.79 -21.59 -25.66
CA ARG A 506 -5.25 -22.91 -25.18
C ARG A 506 -4.10 -23.93 -25.01
N SER A 507 -2.97 -23.47 -24.47
CA SER A 507 -1.82 -24.31 -24.11
C SER A 507 -2.16 -25.34 -23.03
N ALA A 508 -3.21 -25.10 -22.25
CA ALA A 508 -3.78 -26.00 -21.26
C ALA A 508 -5.33 -25.92 -21.32
N PRO A 509 -6.06 -26.96 -20.85
CA PRO A 509 -7.51 -26.89 -20.73
C PRO A 509 -7.92 -25.73 -19.81
N PRO A 510 -8.98 -24.98 -20.14
CA PRO A 510 -9.43 -23.85 -19.31
C PRO A 510 -9.84 -24.33 -17.93
N ARG A 511 -9.56 -23.52 -16.90
CA ARG A 511 -10.07 -23.74 -15.55
C ARG A 511 -11.47 -23.11 -15.46
N PRO A 512 -12.57 -23.90 -15.49
CA PRO A 512 -13.91 -23.34 -15.38
C PRO A 512 -14.10 -22.72 -14.00
N SER A 513 -14.90 -21.66 -13.93
CA SER A 513 -15.35 -21.08 -12.68
C SER A 513 -16.48 -21.93 -12.06
N GLY A 514 -16.89 -21.57 -10.85
CA GLY A 514 -18.19 -21.92 -10.30
C GLY A 514 -19.34 -21.22 -11.04
N PRO A 515 -20.61 -21.45 -10.64
CA PRO A 515 -21.79 -20.98 -11.35
C PRO A 515 -21.99 -19.45 -11.31
N GLY A 516 -21.26 -18.72 -10.47
CA GLY A 516 -21.50 -17.30 -10.28
C GLY A 516 -22.86 -17.00 -9.65
N LEU A 517 -23.15 -15.72 -9.48
CA LEU A 517 -24.45 -15.21 -9.06
C LEU A 517 -25.46 -15.29 -10.22
N ALA A 518 -26.62 -15.88 -10.00
CA ALA A 518 -27.71 -15.92 -10.99
C ALA A 518 -28.47 -14.59 -11.07
N GLY A 519 -29.11 -14.28 -12.21
CA GLY A 519 -30.10 -13.19 -12.31
C GLY A 519 -29.55 -11.77 -12.11
N LEU A 520 -28.25 -11.55 -12.35
CA LEU A 520 -27.70 -10.20 -12.32
C LEU A 520 -28.16 -9.39 -13.54
N PRO A 521 -28.36 -8.06 -13.40
CA PRO A 521 -28.59 -7.20 -14.54
C PRO A 521 -27.38 -7.21 -15.49
N VAL A 522 -27.63 -7.11 -16.79
CA VAL A 522 -26.59 -6.92 -17.80
C VAL A 522 -26.48 -5.44 -18.12
N ARG A 523 -25.26 -4.90 -18.12
CA ARG A 523 -24.96 -3.52 -18.52
C ARG A 523 -24.10 -3.55 -19.79
N ASP A 524 -24.39 -2.65 -20.72
CA ASP A 524 -23.49 -2.40 -21.84
C ASP A 524 -22.29 -1.60 -21.34
N LEU A 525 -21.08 -2.06 -21.70
CA LEU A 525 -19.82 -1.46 -21.28
C LEU A 525 -19.79 0.02 -21.65
N GLU A 526 -20.26 0.38 -22.85
CA GLU A 526 -20.21 1.76 -23.35
C GLU A 526 -21.33 2.66 -22.77
N ASP A 527 -22.25 2.11 -21.97
CA ASP A 527 -23.23 2.89 -21.21
C ASP A 527 -22.72 3.24 -19.78
N LEU A 528 -21.56 2.72 -19.39
CA LEU A 528 -20.90 3.13 -18.15
C LEU A 528 -20.49 4.61 -18.22
N PRO A 529 -20.53 5.36 -17.11
CA PRO A 529 -20.27 6.80 -17.08
C PRO A 529 -18.87 7.14 -17.62
N ASP A 530 -18.78 8.14 -18.49
CA ASP A 530 -17.51 8.71 -18.94
C ASP A 530 -17.39 10.17 -18.51
N LEU A 531 -16.37 10.43 -17.70
CA LEU A 531 -16.06 11.74 -17.10
C LEU A 531 -14.64 12.19 -17.50
N SER A 532 -14.09 11.60 -18.56
CA SER A 532 -12.75 11.92 -19.05
C SER A 532 -12.72 13.33 -19.62
N LEU A 533 -11.60 14.01 -19.41
CA LEU A 533 -11.37 15.34 -19.96
C LEU A 533 -10.30 15.31 -21.05
N PRO A 534 -10.21 16.33 -21.92
CA PRO A 534 -9.31 16.33 -23.07
C PRO A 534 -7.81 16.19 -22.76
N SER A 535 -7.36 16.38 -21.51
CA SER A 535 -5.94 16.25 -21.14
C SER A 535 -5.76 15.81 -19.69
N PRO A 536 -4.62 15.16 -19.34
CA PRO A 536 -4.30 14.79 -17.97
C PRO A 536 -4.27 16.00 -17.02
N ALA A 537 -3.88 17.18 -17.49
CA ALA A 537 -3.91 18.40 -16.69
C ALA A 537 -5.34 18.82 -16.33
N ALA A 538 -6.31 18.64 -17.24
CA ALA A 538 -7.71 18.92 -16.97
C ALA A 538 -8.33 17.87 -16.03
N GLU A 539 -8.00 16.60 -16.24
CA GLU A 539 -8.40 15.49 -15.36
C GLU A 539 -7.84 15.64 -13.94
N LEU A 540 -6.57 16.05 -13.82
CA LEU A 540 -5.94 16.33 -12.53
C LEU A 540 -6.67 17.44 -11.79
N ARG A 541 -6.95 18.57 -12.44
CA ARG A 541 -7.72 19.67 -11.85
C ARG A 541 -9.10 19.22 -11.37
N LEU A 542 -9.77 18.36 -12.15
CA LEU A 542 -11.06 17.79 -11.76
C LEU A 542 -10.95 16.97 -10.47
N LEU A 543 -9.99 16.04 -10.41
CA LEU A 543 -9.80 15.20 -9.23
C LEU A 543 -9.40 16.02 -8.00
N GLU A 544 -8.49 16.98 -8.15
CA GLU A 544 -8.07 17.89 -7.07
C GLU A 544 -9.24 18.74 -6.56
N SER A 545 -10.03 19.35 -7.46
CA SER A 545 -11.21 20.15 -7.08
C SER A 545 -12.26 19.32 -6.33
N VAL A 546 -12.46 18.05 -6.70
CA VAL A 546 -13.38 17.15 -6.00
C VAL A 546 -12.87 16.83 -4.59
N LEU A 547 -11.57 16.53 -4.45
CA LEU A 547 -10.98 16.27 -3.15
C LEU A 547 -11.05 17.51 -2.24
N GLU A 548 -10.71 18.68 -2.76
CA GLU A 548 -10.76 19.96 -2.03
C GLU A 548 -12.19 20.32 -1.59
N ALA A 549 -13.17 20.15 -2.49
CA ALA A 549 -14.59 20.37 -2.16
C ALA A 549 -15.10 19.43 -1.06
N GLN A 550 -14.44 18.28 -0.87
CA GLN A 550 -14.72 17.32 0.20
C GLN A 550 -13.83 17.52 1.44
N GLY A 551 -13.05 18.60 1.49
CA GLY A 551 -12.17 18.93 2.62
C GLY A 551 -10.89 18.08 2.67
N ARG A 552 -10.46 17.52 1.54
CA ARG A 552 -9.25 16.69 1.42
C ARG A 552 -8.19 17.43 0.62
N ARG A 553 -6.94 17.34 1.09
CA ARG A 553 -5.80 17.99 0.47
C ARG A 553 -4.84 16.92 -0.09
N PRO A 554 -4.83 16.67 -1.41
CA PRO A 554 -3.86 15.76 -2.00
C PRO A 554 -2.45 16.35 -1.88
N LEU A 555 -1.47 15.51 -1.53
CA LEU A 555 -0.06 15.86 -1.42
C LEU A 555 0.77 14.99 -2.36
N TYR A 556 1.74 15.57 -3.05
CA TYR A 556 2.55 14.88 -4.05
C TYR A 556 4.04 14.98 -3.73
N VAL A 557 4.74 13.86 -3.86
CA VAL A 557 6.20 13.78 -3.83
C VAL A 557 6.67 13.32 -5.20
N ASP A 558 7.50 14.14 -5.85
CA ASP A 558 8.15 13.78 -7.10
C ASP A 558 9.29 12.77 -6.83
N LEU A 559 9.15 11.59 -7.41
CA LEU A 559 10.10 10.48 -7.27
C LEU A 559 10.92 10.25 -8.55
N THR A 560 10.77 11.13 -9.54
CA THR A 560 11.46 11.04 -10.83
C THR A 560 12.97 10.87 -10.62
N ARG A 561 13.50 9.77 -11.13
CA ARG A 561 14.93 9.50 -11.10
C ARG A 561 15.65 10.27 -12.20
N ALA A 562 16.85 10.78 -11.89
CA ALA A 562 17.66 11.53 -12.84
C ALA A 562 18.15 10.66 -14.01
N ASP A 563 18.39 9.37 -13.78
CA ASP A 563 18.88 8.41 -14.79
C ASP A 563 17.76 7.83 -15.66
N LEU A 564 16.50 7.86 -15.21
CA LEU A 564 15.35 7.38 -16.00
C LEU A 564 14.62 8.49 -16.75
N ASP A 565 14.60 9.70 -16.19
CA ASP A 565 13.87 10.88 -16.70
C ASP A 565 12.42 10.57 -17.14
N LEU A 566 11.76 9.69 -16.38
CA LEU A 566 10.36 9.31 -16.54
C LEU A 566 9.60 9.74 -15.29
N PRO A 567 8.51 10.54 -15.42
CA PRO A 567 7.73 11.00 -14.28
C PRO A 567 7.26 9.85 -13.40
N VAL A 568 7.61 9.93 -12.11
CA VAL A 568 7.07 9.08 -11.05
C VAL A 568 6.66 9.96 -9.90
N VAL A 569 5.48 9.72 -9.35
CA VAL A 569 4.95 10.46 -8.20
C VAL A 569 4.44 9.49 -7.16
N ARG A 570 4.59 9.88 -5.89
CA ARG A 570 3.76 9.36 -4.81
C ARG A 570 2.74 10.43 -4.42
N ALA A 571 1.46 10.10 -4.49
CA ALA A 571 0.38 10.89 -3.94
C ALA A 571 -0.03 10.37 -2.55
N LEU A 572 -0.44 11.27 -1.67
CA LEU A 572 -1.06 10.99 -0.38
C LEU A 572 -2.36 11.79 -0.28
N VAL A 573 -3.47 11.16 0.08
CA VAL A 573 -4.74 11.84 0.31
C VAL A 573 -5.22 11.52 1.73
N PRO A 574 -4.93 12.39 2.71
CA PRO A 574 -5.32 12.18 4.10
C PRO A 574 -6.82 11.91 4.26
N GLY A 575 -7.13 10.93 5.12
CA GLY A 575 -8.48 10.46 5.42
C GLY A 575 -9.13 9.56 4.35
N LEU A 576 -8.41 9.14 3.30
CA LEU A 576 -8.78 8.01 2.46
C LEU A 576 -8.01 6.75 2.90
N ALA A 577 -8.60 5.58 2.66
CA ALA A 577 -7.93 4.32 2.98
C ALA A 577 -6.80 4.04 1.97
N LEU A 578 -5.72 3.42 2.46
CA LEU A 578 -4.53 3.09 1.65
C LEU A 578 -4.48 1.62 1.23
N THR A 579 -5.26 0.75 1.88
CA THR A 579 -5.30 -0.69 1.57
C THR A 579 -6.68 -1.25 1.88
N SER A 580 -7.05 -2.27 1.11
CA SER A 580 -8.24 -3.12 1.27
C SER A 580 -7.88 -4.51 1.81
N GLU A 581 -6.62 -4.72 2.19
CA GLU A 581 -6.17 -5.93 2.86
C GLU A 581 -6.53 -5.85 4.35
N TRP A 582 -7.53 -6.63 4.74
CA TRP A 582 -8.02 -6.69 6.10
C TRP A 582 -7.30 -7.81 6.86
N GLU A 583 -6.40 -7.41 7.74
CA GLU A 583 -5.70 -8.28 8.67
C GLU A 583 -6.20 -8.06 10.10
N ARG A 584 -5.69 -8.87 11.04
CA ARG A 584 -6.02 -8.76 12.47
C ARG A 584 -5.72 -7.37 13.05
N PHE A 585 -4.71 -6.68 12.52
CA PHE A 585 -4.27 -5.37 12.99
C PHE A 585 -4.93 -4.20 12.26
N SER A 586 -5.61 -4.46 11.14
CA SER A 586 -6.36 -3.42 10.41
C SER A 586 -7.43 -2.82 11.31
N ARG A 587 -7.65 -1.51 11.16
CA ARG A 587 -8.65 -0.76 11.94
C ARG A 587 -9.76 -0.23 11.03
N PRO A 588 -10.99 -0.77 11.12
CA PRO A 588 -12.10 -0.33 10.30
C PRO A 588 -12.45 1.14 10.58
N GLY A 589 -12.46 1.96 9.52
CA GLY A 589 -12.74 3.39 9.62
C GLY A 589 -14.22 3.74 9.71
N LEU A 590 -14.52 4.98 10.13
CA LEU A 590 -15.89 5.48 10.28
C LEU A 590 -16.72 5.42 8.99
N ARG A 591 -16.11 5.68 7.82
CA ARG A 591 -16.77 5.65 6.50
C ARG A 591 -17.26 4.24 6.11
N LEU A 592 -16.51 3.19 6.50
CA LEU A 592 -16.93 1.81 6.30
C LEU A 592 -18.15 1.47 7.17
N PHE A 593 -18.16 1.87 8.44
CA PHE A 593 -19.34 1.71 9.30
C PHE A 593 -20.56 2.49 8.79
N ALA A 594 -20.37 3.70 8.25
CA ALA A 594 -21.45 4.48 7.66
C ALA A 594 -22.09 3.75 6.46
N ARG A 595 -21.27 3.14 5.61
CA ARG A 595 -21.75 2.32 4.47
C ARG A 595 -22.39 1.02 4.93
N TYR A 596 -21.85 0.37 5.95
CA TYR A 596 -22.44 -0.80 6.57
C TYR A 596 -23.86 -0.51 7.10
N LEU A 597 -24.03 0.61 7.82
CA LEU A 597 -25.34 1.08 8.28
C LEU A 597 -26.31 1.28 7.10
N ALA A 598 -25.84 1.85 5.99
CA ALA A 598 -26.66 2.08 4.80
C ALA A 598 -27.04 0.79 4.05
N THR A 599 -26.24 -0.27 4.12
CA THR A 599 -26.52 -1.57 3.49
C THR A 599 -27.44 -2.47 4.33
N ALA A 600 -27.59 -2.20 5.63
CA ALA A 600 -28.37 -3.01 6.57
C ALA A 600 -29.82 -2.53 6.77
N GLY A 601 -30.17 -1.36 6.24
CA GLY A 601 -31.55 -0.86 6.12
C GLY A 601 -32.08 -1.07 4.72
#